data_AF-A0A7L3Q0L5-F1
#
_entry.id   AF-A0A7L3Q0L5-F1
#
_cell.length_a   1.000
_cell.length_b   1.000
_cell.length_c   1.000
_cell.angle_alpha   90.00
_cell.angle_beta   90.00
_cell.angle_gamma   90.00
#
_symmetry.space_group_name_H-M   'P 1'
#
loop_
_entity.id
_entity.type
_entity.pdbx_description
1 polymer ?
#
loop_
_entity_poly.entity_id
_entity_poly.type
_entity_poly.pdbx_seq_one_letter_code
_entity_poly.pdbx_strand_id
1 'polypeptide(L)'
;AAFISLLDNYEASTGVAEVVTPEEIVENNCFLDAILATEVMRLAHDYLLKKNLAKPNLADFKHQLYDIWFQLYARKKGDRPDSCGFEHVFVGETKRGKEILGLHNWVQFYLQEKRSQIDYKGYVARKNKPRPDKDDQVLTIQFSWKGPVKPVGSTFIGVSPEFEFALYTVLFLLSEERVTRETVKIDEYELQMVVWRHGHHIGTAYPVLLSTTSE
;
A
#
# COMPACT_ATOMS: atom_id res chain seq x y z
N ALA A 1 11.31 -5.78 9.59
CA ALA A 1 10.82 -6.71 10.62
C ALA A 1 9.37 -6.40 10.97
N ALA A 2 9.06 -5.26 11.61
CA ALA A 2 7.69 -4.90 12.01
C ALA A 2 6.64 -4.97 10.87
N PHE A 3 7.01 -4.53 9.66
CA PHE A 3 6.12 -4.63 8.50
C PHE A 3 5.72 -6.07 8.14
N ILE A 4 6.66 -7.03 8.23
CA ILE A 4 6.37 -8.43 7.90
C ILE A 4 5.47 -9.06 8.97
N SER A 5 5.67 -8.71 10.26
CA SER A 5 4.79 -9.15 11.35
C SER A 5 3.33 -8.77 11.08
N LEU A 6 3.10 -7.52 10.65
CA LEU A 6 1.76 -7.09 10.26
C LEU A 6 1.17 -7.94 9.12
N LEU A 7 1.94 -8.20 8.06
CA LEU A 7 1.47 -9.00 6.93
C LEU A 7 1.08 -10.43 7.33
N ASP A 8 1.78 -11.02 8.31
CA ASP A 8 1.53 -12.38 8.78
C ASP A 8 0.21 -12.50 9.55
N ASN A 9 -0.20 -11.47 10.31
CA ASN A 9 -1.48 -11.48 11.05
C ASN A 9 -2.68 -11.64 10.12
N TYR A 10 -2.69 -10.91 9.01
CA TYR A 10 -3.82 -10.92 8.09
C TYR A 10 -3.94 -12.23 7.29
N GLU A 11 -2.88 -13.03 7.19
CA GLU A 11 -2.97 -14.37 6.63
C GLU A 11 -3.68 -15.34 7.60
N ALA A 12 -3.41 -15.21 8.91
CA ALA A 12 -4.04 -16.02 9.96
C ALA A 12 -5.54 -15.71 10.12
N SER A 13 -5.94 -14.46 9.89
CA SER A 13 -7.32 -14.00 10.06
C SER A 13 -8.25 -14.31 8.86
N THR A 14 -7.75 -14.96 7.80
CA THR A 14 -8.58 -15.26 6.61
C THR A 14 -9.78 -16.15 6.94
N GLY A 15 -11.00 -15.59 6.83
CA GLY A 15 -12.27 -16.31 6.95
C GLY A 15 -13.04 -16.13 8.27
N VAL A 16 -12.60 -15.25 9.16
CA VAL A 16 -13.30 -14.88 10.41
C VAL A 16 -13.64 -13.38 10.36
N ALA A 17 -14.66 -12.96 11.12
CA ALA A 17 -14.92 -11.53 11.30
C ALA A 17 -13.72 -10.88 11.99
N GLU A 18 -13.18 -9.80 11.42
CA GLU A 18 -12.03 -9.12 11.98
C GLU A 18 -12.34 -8.52 13.35
N VAL A 19 -11.54 -8.92 14.34
CA VAL A 19 -11.54 -8.37 15.68
C VAL A 19 -10.10 -7.97 15.96
N VAL A 20 -9.84 -6.68 16.13
CA VAL A 20 -8.51 -6.19 16.47
C VAL A 20 -8.12 -6.70 17.86
N THR A 21 -7.13 -7.57 17.90
CA THR A 21 -6.56 -8.15 19.12
C THR A 21 -5.62 -7.15 19.80
N PRO A 22 -5.41 -7.26 21.12
CA PRO A 22 -4.38 -6.47 21.82
C PRO A 22 -2.99 -6.61 21.18
N GLU A 23 -2.65 -7.80 20.70
CA GLU A 23 -1.41 -8.11 20.01
C GLU A 23 -1.29 -7.32 18.70
N GLU A 24 -2.33 -7.32 17.85
CA GLU A 24 -2.37 -6.52 16.62
C GLU A 24 -2.23 -5.01 16.90
N ILE A 25 -2.82 -4.50 17.99
CA ILE A 25 -2.64 -3.10 18.40
C ILE A 25 -1.16 -2.82 18.72
N VAL A 26 -0.49 -3.73 19.43
CA VAL A 26 0.94 -3.59 19.75
C VAL A 26 1.79 -3.61 18.48
N GLU A 27 1.49 -4.51 17.54
CA GLU A 27 2.22 -4.59 16.28
C GLU A 27 2.00 -3.37 15.39
N ASN A 28 0.76 -2.87 15.28
CA ASN A 28 0.45 -1.63 14.57
C ASN A 28 1.26 -0.46 15.13
N ASN A 29 1.32 -0.35 16.47
CA ASN A 29 2.09 0.69 17.13
C ASN A 29 3.59 0.52 16.91
N CYS A 30 4.12 -0.70 16.99
CA CYS A 30 5.53 -0.99 16.75
C CYS A 30 5.95 -0.63 15.32
N PHE A 31 5.11 -0.94 14.33
CA PHE A 31 5.34 -0.52 12.95
C PHE A 31 5.36 1.00 12.81
N LEU A 32 4.36 1.70 13.36
CA LEU A 32 4.31 3.16 13.32
C LEU A 32 5.53 3.80 13.99
N ASP A 33 5.94 3.29 15.16
CA ASP A 33 7.14 3.77 15.85
C ASP A 33 8.40 3.55 15.01
N ALA A 34 8.53 2.40 14.37
CA ALA A 34 9.67 2.08 13.52
C ALA A 34 9.75 3.00 12.30
N ILE A 35 8.64 3.24 11.59
CA ILE A 35 8.67 4.11 10.40
C ILE A 35 8.81 5.58 10.77
N LEU A 36 8.22 6.04 11.88
CA LEU A 36 8.31 7.44 12.31
C LEU A 36 9.73 7.84 12.74
N ALA A 37 10.59 6.87 13.09
CA ALA A 37 12.00 7.10 13.36
C ALA A 37 12.87 7.31 12.09
N THR A 38 12.30 7.12 10.89
CA THR A 38 13.04 7.22 9.63
C THR A 38 13.10 8.64 9.07
N GLU A 39 14.15 8.93 8.31
CA GLU A 39 14.29 10.19 7.55
C GLU A 39 13.10 10.42 6.61
N VAL A 40 12.61 9.37 5.95
CA VAL A 40 11.50 9.42 4.98
C VAL A 40 10.22 9.94 5.63
N MET A 41 9.84 9.35 6.77
CA MET A 41 8.63 9.79 7.48
C MET A 41 8.80 11.16 8.12
N ARG A 42 10.01 11.52 8.57
CA ARG A 42 10.31 12.87 9.04
C ARG A 42 10.08 13.92 7.94
N LEU A 43 10.57 13.66 6.72
CA LEU A 43 10.35 14.54 5.57
C LEU A 43 8.88 14.63 5.17
N ALA A 44 8.16 13.51 5.20
CA ALA A 44 6.72 13.49 4.93
C ALA A 44 5.93 14.30 5.96
N HIS A 45 6.25 14.14 7.25
CA HIS A 45 5.65 14.91 8.33
C HIS A 45 5.92 16.40 8.16
N ASP A 46 7.18 16.81 7.96
CA ASP A 46 7.57 18.21 7.72
C ASP A 46 6.82 18.83 6.52
N TYR A 47 6.65 18.08 5.43
CA TYR A 47 5.91 18.52 4.25
C TYR A 47 4.42 18.75 4.57
N LEU A 48 3.79 17.80 5.27
CA LEU A 48 2.38 17.89 5.63
C LEU A 48 2.12 19.00 6.67
N LEU A 49 3.06 19.25 7.58
CA LEU A 49 3.00 20.37 8.52
C LEU A 49 2.99 21.72 7.81
N LYS A 50 3.88 21.92 6.82
CA LYS A 50 3.91 23.15 6.01
C LYS A 50 2.60 23.40 5.26
N LYS A 51 1.82 22.34 5.00
CA LYS A 51 0.49 22.41 4.37
C LYS A 51 -0.67 22.48 5.35
N ASN A 52 -0.41 22.46 6.67
CA ASN A 52 -1.42 22.36 7.73
C ASN A 52 -2.31 21.10 7.62
N LEU A 53 -1.75 20.00 7.11
CA LEU A 53 -2.45 18.73 6.90
C LEU A 53 -2.08 17.65 7.94
N ALA A 54 -1.01 17.86 8.71
CA ALA A 54 -0.59 16.97 9.79
C ALA A 54 -0.62 17.68 11.14
N LYS A 55 -0.74 16.89 12.22
CA LYS A 55 -0.60 17.40 13.59
C LYS A 55 0.88 17.69 13.90
N PRO A 56 1.21 18.81 14.58
CA PRO A 56 2.59 19.24 14.84
C PRO A 56 3.35 18.31 15.80
N ASN A 57 2.66 17.72 16.78
CA ASN A 57 3.26 16.76 17.69
C ASN A 57 3.35 15.39 17.02
N LEU A 58 4.50 14.72 17.15
CA LEU A 58 4.73 13.38 16.60
C LEU A 58 3.75 12.33 17.16
N ALA A 59 3.38 12.42 18.44
CA ALA A 59 2.39 11.54 19.05
C ALA A 59 1.00 11.72 18.42
N ASP A 60 0.59 12.97 18.20
CA ASP A 60 -0.68 13.29 17.56
C ASP A 60 -0.66 12.91 16.07
N PHE A 61 0.48 13.05 15.40
CA PHE A 61 0.66 12.59 14.03
C PHE A 61 0.60 11.06 13.95
N LYS A 62 1.22 10.35 14.89
CA LYS A 62 1.09 8.90 15.02
C LYS A 62 -0.37 8.48 15.17
N HIS A 63 -1.15 9.16 16.00
CA HIS A 63 -2.59 8.92 16.13
C HIS A 63 -3.33 9.18 14.81
N GLN A 64 -3.03 10.28 14.12
CA GLN A 64 -3.60 10.56 12.80
C GLN A 64 -3.27 9.44 11.78
N LEU A 65 -2.03 8.94 11.76
CA LEU A 65 -1.65 7.81 10.90
C LEU A 65 -2.37 6.53 11.30
N TYR A 66 -2.51 6.27 12.60
CA TYR A 66 -3.25 5.12 13.10
C TYR A 66 -4.70 5.13 12.61
N ASP A 67 -5.37 6.28 12.71
CA ASP A 67 -6.75 6.44 12.26
C ASP A 67 -6.89 6.26 10.75
N ILE A 68 -5.94 6.78 9.95
CA ILE A 68 -5.99 6.64 8.49
C ILE A 68 -5.79 5.18 8.05
N TRP A 69 -4.85 4.48 8.68
CA TRP A 69 -4.32 3.21 8.17
C TRP A 69 -4.81 1.97 8.90
N PHE A 70 -5.03 2.02 10.21
CA PHE A 70 -5.28 0.83 11.05
C PHE A 70 -6.68 0.80 11.68
N GLN A 71 -7.38 1.94 11.73
CA GLN A 71 -8.76 1.96 12.19
C GLN A 71 -9.66 1.17 11.23
N LEU A 72 -10.37 0.18 11.75
CA LEU A 72 -11.35 -0.58 10.97
C LEU A 72 -12.50 0.32 10.51
N TYR A 73 -12.92 0.15 9.26
CA TYR A 73 -14.07 0.83 8.69
C TYR A 73 -14.94 -0.11 7.85
N ALA A 74 -16.22 0.24 7.73
CA ALA A 74 -17.17 -0.51 6.91
C ALA A 74 -17.13 -0.01 5.45
N ARG A 75 -17.02 -0.93 4.49
CA ARG A 75 -16.97 -0.57 3.05
C ARG A 75 -18.32 -0.15 2.49
N LYS A 76 -19.42 -0.56 3.10
CA LYS A 76 -20.79 -0.15 2.74
C LYS A 76 -21.55 0.33 3.97
N LYS A 77 -22.49 1.24 3.72
CA LYS A 77 -23.37 1.75 4.77
C LYS A 77 -24.22 0.62 5.33
N GLY A 78 -24.11 0.39 6.64
CA GLY A 78 -24.85 -0.65 7.36
C GLY A 78 -24.06 -1.93 7.63
N ASP A 79 -22.88 -2.09 7.01
CA ASP A 79 -21.97 -3.20 7.32
C ASP A 79 -21.19 -2.89 8.62
N ARG A 80 -20.68 -3.93 9.28
CA ARG A 80 -19.75 -3.76 10.40
C ARG A 80 -18.37 -3.38 9.86
N PRO A 81 -17.58 -2.58 10.60
CA PRO A 81 -16.17 -2.40 10.29
C PRO A 81 -15.44 -3.76 10.23
N ASP A 82 -14.82 -4.05 9.09
CA ASP A 82 -14.29 -5.38 8.75
C ASP A 82 -12.99 -5.34 7.95
N SER A 83 -12.38 -4.16 7.82
CA SER A 83 -11.08 -3.99 7.15
C SER A 83 -10.46 -2.63 7.47
N CYS A 84 -9.14 -2.51 7.30
CA CYS A 84 -8.40 -1.25 7.45
C CYS A 84 -7.55 -0.88 6.21
N GLY A 85 -7.05 0.36 6.16
CA GLY A 85 -6.29 0.86 5.01
C GLY A 85 -4.99 0.10 4.76
N PHE A 86 -4.32 -0.34 5.82
CA PHE A 86 -3.11 -1.16 5.72
C PHE A 86 -3.36 -2.46 4.95
N GLU A 87 -4.47 -3.13 5.23
CA GLU A 87 -4.87 -4.34 4.49
C GLU A 87 -5.08 -4.06 3.01
N HIS A 88 -5.85 -3.01 2.69
CA HIS A 88 -6.20 -2.67 1.30
C HIS A 88 -5.01 -2.29 0.44
N VAL A 89 -3.97 -1.71 1.04
CA VAL A 89 -2.76 -1.28 0.34
C VAL A 89 -1.70 -2.38 0.32
N PHE A 90 -1.35 -2.94 1.50
CA PHE A 90 -0.15 -3.76 1.66
C PHE A 90 -0.42 -5.26 1.69
N VAL A 91 -1.53 -5.72 2.28
CA VAL A 91 -1.87 -7.15 2.35
C VAL A 91 -2.46 -7.63 1.03
N GLY A 92 -3.37 -6.83 0.48
CA GLY A 92 -4.19 -7.18 -0.66
C GLY A 92 -5.42 -7.99 -0.28
N GLU A 93 -6.54 -7.76 -0.96
CA GLU A 93 -7.79 -8.46 -0.70
C GLU A 93 -8.33 -9.16 -1.96
N THR A 94 -9.11 -10.22 -1.73
CA THR A 94 -9.94 -10.83 -2.78
C THR A 94 -11.39 -10.45 -2.57
N LYS A 95 -12.01 -9.87 -3.59
CA LYS A 95 -13.44 -9.64 -3.63
C LYS A 95 -14.14 -10.95 -3.94
N ARG A 96 -14.91 -11.45 -2.97
CA ARG A 96 -15.72 -12.69 -3.08
C ARG A 96 -14.90 -13.92 -3.50
N GLY A 97 -13.60 -13.95 -3.18
CA GLY A 97 -12.68 -15.02 -3.57
C GLY A 97 -12.45 -15.18 -5.09
N LYS A 98 -12.86 -14.19 -5.90
CA LYS A 98 -12.87 -14.30 -7.37
C LYS A 98 -12.04 -13.22 -8.08
N GLU A 99 -11.92 -12.05 -7.47
CA GLU A 99 -11.24 -10.91 -8.06
C GLU A 99 -10.24 -10.35 -7.05
N ILE A 100 -8.99 -10.20 -7.46
CA ILE A 100 -7.92 -9.67 -6.61
C ILE A 100 -7.91 -8.15 -6.81
N LEU A 101 -8.26 -7.38 -5.76
CA LEU A 101 -8.37 -5.92 -5.84
C LEU A 101 -7.08 -5.19 -5.41
N GLY A 102 -6.18 -5.87 -4.69
CA GLY A 102 -4.95 -5.29 -4.15
C GLY A 102 -3.73 -6.18 -4.39
N LEU A 103 -2.74 -6.14 -3.50
CA LEU A 103 -1.44 -6.84 -3.61
C LEU A 103 -0.54 -6.18 -4.67
N HIS A 104 -0.01 -5.02 -4.32
CA HIS A 104 0.95 -4.27 -5.12
C HIS A 104 2.33 -4.12 -4.45
N ASN A 105 2.45 -4.46 -3.17
CA ASN A 105 3.70 -4.36 -2.42
C ASN A 105 4.62 -5.57 -2.71
N TRP A 106 5.89 -5.30 -2.99
CA TRP A 106 6.84 -6.34 -3.39
C TRP A 106 7.22 -7.29 -2.26
N VAL A 107 7.21 -6.84 -0.99
CA VAL A 107 7.50 -7.71 0.15
C VAL A 107 6.37 -8.72 0.31
N GLN A 108 5.12 -8.28 0.25
CA GLN A 108 3.96 -9.16 0.27
C GLN A 108 3.96 -10.13 -0.93
N PHE A 109 4.28 -9.63 -2.13
CA PHE A 109 4.46 -10.48 -3.31
C PHE A 109 5.49 -11.59 -3.04
N TYR A 110 6.67 -11.23 -2.55
CA TYR A 110 7.73 -12.19 -2.22
C TYR A 110 7.29 -13.23 -1.20
N LEU A 111 6.62 -12.81 -0.10
CA LEU A 111 6.16 -13.73 0.94
C LEU A 111 5.12 -14.72 0.42
N GLN A 112 4.18 -14.24 -0.40
CA GLN A 112 3.10 -15.06 -0.96
C GLN A 112 3.63 -15.99 -2.08
N GLU A 113 4.62 -15.56 -2.87
CA GLU A 113 5.32 -16.40 -3.85
C GLU A 113 6.13 -17.50 -3.15
N LYS A 114 6.87 -17.16 -2.09
CA LYS A 114 7.62 -18.12 -1.28
C LYS A 114 6.72 -19.20 -0.66
N ARG A 115 5.46 -18.89 -0.40
CA ARG A 115 4.43 -19.82 0.10
C ARG A 115 3.71 -20.59 -1.02
N SER A 116 4.12 -20.43 -2.27
CA SER A 116 3.45 -21.01 -3.46
C SER A 116 1.98 -20.59 -3.60
N GLN A 117 1.61 -19.43 -3.05
CA GLN A 117 0.29 -18.84 -3.20
C GLN A 117 0.23 -17.91 -4.41
N ILE A 118 1.37 -17.38 -4.84
CA ILE A 118 1.54 -16.63 -6.08
C ILE A 118 2.18 -17.51 -7.15
N ASP A 119 1.67 -17.39 -8.37
CA ASP A 119 2.24 -17.98 -9.59
C ASP A 119 2.42 -16.85 -10.62
N TYR A 120 3.69 -16.45 -10.78
CA TYR A 120 4.12 -15.36 -11.64
C TYR A 120 3.96 -15.72 -13.12
N LYS A 121 3.22 -14.87 -13.86
CA LYS A 121 2.89 -15.11 -15.28
C LYS A 121 3.76 -14.33 -16.25
N GLY A 122 4.53 -13.36 -15.77
CA GLY A 122 5.40 -12.53 -16.59
C GLY A 122 5.25 -11.04 -16.32
N TYR A 123 6.04 -10.25 -17.04
CA TYR A 123 5.97 -8.80 -17.05
C TYR A 123 5.32 -8.31 -18.34
N VAL A 124 4.76 -7.10 -18.30
CA VAL A 124 4.30 -6.41 -19.50
C VAL A 124 5.36 -5.42 -19.94
N ALA A 125 5.92 -5.65 -21.13
CA ALA A 125 6.93 -4.80 -21.74
C ALA A 125 6.35 -3.42 -22.11
N ARG A 126 7.21 -2.39 -22.07
CA ARG A 126 6.85 -1.03 -22.45
C ARG A 126 7.18 -0.82 -23.92
N LYS A 127 6.49 0.12 -24.59
CA LYS A 127 6.79 0.47 -25.99
C LYS A 127 8.24 0.91 -26.21
N ASN A 128 8.81 1.65 -25.25
CA ASN A 128 10.17 2.21 -25.34
C ASN A 128 11.22 1.41 -24.55
N LYS A 129 10.81 0.40 -23.77
CA LYS A 129 11.70 -0.52 -23.04
C LYS A 129 11.14 -1.94 -23.19
N PRO A 130 11.52 -2.67 -24.26
CA PRO A 130 10.91 -3.95 -24.62
C PRO A 130 11.25 -5.06 -23.61
N ARG A 131 12.27 -4.86 -22.78
CA ARG A 131 12.63 -5.77 -21.69
C ARG A 131 13.04 -4.96 -20.46
N PRO A 132 12.36 -5.13 -19.31
CA PRO A 132 12.88 -4.64 -18.06
C PRO A 132 14.17 -5.38 -17.72
N ASP A 133 15.11 -4.66 -17.12
CA ASP A 133 16.34 -5.22 -16.59
C ASP A 133 16.20 -5.49 -15.08
N LYS A 134 17.26 -6.03 -14.49
CA LYS A 134 17.30 -6.40 -13.07
C LYS A 134 17.36 -5.20 -12.13
N ASP A 135 17.65 -4.01 -12.66
CA ASP A 135 17.85 -2.79 -11.92
C ASP A 135 16.58 -1.90 -11.94
N ASP A 136 15.56 -2.26 -12.74
CA ASP A 136 14.24 -1.62 -12.74
C ASP A 136 13.58 -1.69 -11.35
N GLN A 137 13.26 -0.51 -10.80
CA GLN A 137 12.61 -0.36 -9.49
C GLN A 137 11.08 -0.26 -9.58
N VAL A 138 10.52 -0.23 -10.80
CA VAL A 138 9.07 -0.31 -11.02
C VAL A 138 8.75 -1.27 -12.16
N LEU A 139 8.03 -2.33 -11.84
CA LEU A 139 7.65 -3.35 -12.82
C LEU A 139 6.14 -3.44 -12.96
N THR A 140 5.69 -3.68 -14.19
CA THR A 140 4.30 -4.03 -14.49
C THR A 140 4.23 -5.53 -14.68
N ILE A 141 3.61 -6.23 -13.72
CA ILE A 141 3.62 -7.70 -13.64
C ILE A 141 2.22 -8.29 -13.65
N GLN A 142 2.13 -9.56 -14.07
CA GLN A 142 0.94 -10.37 -13.97
C GLN A 142 1.23 -11.64 -13.17
N PHE A 143 0.29 -12.02 -12.32
CA PHE A 143 0.37 -13.23 -11.52
C PHE A 143 -1.02 -13.74 -11.18
N SER A 144 -1.12 -15.02 -10.81
CA SER A 144 -2.29 -15.54 -10.09
C SER A 144 -1.99 -15.59 -8.60
N TRP A 145 -3.01 -15.34 -7.78
CA TRP A 145 -2.91 -15.43 -6.32
C TRP A 145 -4.04 -16.30 -5.78
N LYS A 146 -3.70 -17.41 -5.10
CA LYS A 146 -4.66 -18.40 -4.57
C LYS A 146 -5.65 -18.93 -5.64
N GLY A 147 -5.22 -18.98 -6.90
CA GLY A 147 -6.00 -19.47 -8.05
C GLY A 147 -6.35 -18.40 -9.08
N PRO A 148 -7.16 -17.38 -8.75
CA PRO A 148 -7.54 -16.32 -9.70
C PRO A 148 -6.35 -15.57 -10.29
N VAL A 149 -6.45 -15.21 -11.57
CA VAL A 149 -5.47 -14.34 -12.25
C VAL A 149 -5.76 -12.89 -11.89
N LYS A 150 -4.75 -12.18 -11.36
CA LYS A 150 -4.84 -10.75 -11.13
C LYS A 150 -4.67 -10.00 -12.46
N PRO A 151 -5.47 -8.96 -12.73
CA PRO A 151 -5.16 -8.01 -13.79
C PRO A 151 -3.75 -7.43 -13.61
N VAL A 152 -3.11 -7.14 -14.74
CA VAL A 152 -1.78 -6.52 -14.77
C VAL A 152 -1.74 -5.28 -13.87
N GLY A 153 -0.72 -5.16 -13.04
CA GLY A 153 -0.53 -4.02 -12.14
C GLY A 153 0.93 -3.63 -12.02
N SER A 154 1.20 -2.36 -11.72
CA SER A 154 2.54 -1.88 -11.42
C SER A 154 2.85 -2.03 -9.94
N THR A 155 4.11 -2.30 -9.63
CA THR A 155 4.64 -2.56 -8.29
C THR A 155 6.01 -1.90 -8.19
N PHE A 156 6.25 -1.20 -7.08
CA PHE A 156 7.60 -0.78 -6.71
C PHE A 156 8.41 -1.99 -6.25
N ILE A 157 9.68 -2.09 -6.66
CA ILE A 157 10.59 -3.18 -6.32
C ILE A 157 11.76 -2.61 -5.50
N GLY A 158 12.04 -3.22 -4.36
CA GLY A 158 13.19 -2.84 -3.52
C GLY A 158 12.99 -1.58 -2.67
N VAL A 159 11.86 -0.88 -2.80
CA VAL A 159 11.52 0.27 -1.94
C VAL A 159 11.22 -0.17 -0.51
N SER A 160 11.47 0.70 0.46
CA SER A 160 11.13 0.42 1.85
C SER A 160 9.63 0.63 2.14
N PRO A 161 9.04 -0.07 3.12
CA PRO A 161 7.63 0.11 3.47
C PRO A 161 7.28 1.56 3.83
N GLU A 162 8.16 2.27 4.54
CA GLU A 162 7.98 3.67 4.90
C GLU A 162 7.96 4.61 3.68
N PHE A 163 8.62 4.26 2.57
CA PHE A 163 8.54 5.03 1.33
C PHE A 163 7.14 4.99 0.72
N GLU A 164 6.60 3.79 0.52
CA GLU A 164 5.24 3.62 -0.01
C GLU A 164 4.21 4.24 0.95
N PHE A 165 4.36 3.96 2.26
CA PHE A 165 3.47 4.50 3.29
C PHE A 165 3.47 6.04 3.32
N ALA A 166 4.65 6.67 3.25
CA ALA A 166 4.79 8.12 3.19
C ALA A 166 4.13 8.71 1.93
N LEU A 167 4.42 8.14 0.76
CA LEU A 167 3.88 8.61 -0.52
C LEU A 167 2.35 8.56 -0.53
N TYR A 168 1.77 7.42 -0.13
CA TYR A 168 0.33 7.26 -0.08
C TYR A 168 -0.35 8.13 0.98
N THR A 169 0.27 8.30 2.15
CA THR A 169 -0.23 9.21 3.20
C THR A 169 -0.27 10.66 2.70
N VAL A 170 0.82 11.10 2.04
CA VAL A 170 0.90 12.46 1.51
C VAL A 170 -0.19 12.69 0.48
N LEU A 171 -0.32 11.80 -0.50
CA LEU A 171 -1.35 11.91 -1.53
C LEU A 171 -2.76 11.82 -0.95
N PHE A 172 -2.97 10.95 0.04
CA PHE A 172 -4.24 10.84 0.75
C PHE A 172 -4.65 12.18 1.37
N LEU A 173 -3.75 12.85 2.10
CA LEU A 173 -4.05 14.09 2.80
C LEU A 173 -4.13 15.32 1.90
N LEU A 174 -3.55 15.29 0.70
CA LEU A 174 -3.56 16.42 -0.23
C LEU A 174 -4.92 16.69 -0.90
N SER A 175 -5.85 15.75 -0.84
CA SER A 175 -7.16 15.86 -1.49
C SER A 175 -8.24 15.15 -0.68
N GLU A 176 -9.48 15.64 -0.79
CA GLU A 176 -10.67 15.00 -0.20
C GLU A 176 -11.47 14.19 -1.24
N GLU A 177 -11.00 14.15 -2.48
CA GLU A 177 -11.69 13.40 -3.54
C GLU A 177 -11.74 11.91 -3.23
N ARG A 178 -12.82 11.26 -3.64
CA ARG A 178 -12.98 9.80 -3.46
C ARG A 178 -11.82 9.01 -4.07
N VAL A 179 -11.29 9.47 -5.21
CA VAL A 179 -10.15 8.86 -5.88
C VAL A 179 -9.28 9.95 -6.45
N THR A 180 -8.01 9.97 -6.06
CA THR A 180 -7.01 10.84 -6.69
C THR A 180 -6.14 10.03 -7.65
N ARG A 181 -5.75 10.65 -8.77
CA ARG A 181 -4.81 10.11 -9.75
C ARG A 181 -3.74 11.16 -10.03
N GLU A 182 -2.71 11.21 -9.18
CA GLU A 182 -1.62 12.18 -9.35
C GLU A 182 -0.53 11.60 -10.23
N THR A 183 -0.15 12.32 -11.28
CA THR A 183 1.04 11.98 -12.07
C THR A 183 2.28 12.55 -11.38
N VAL A 184 3.25 11.69 -11.10
CA VAL A 184 4.52 12.04 -10.48
C VAL A 184 5.67 11.49 -11.31
N LYS A 185 6.78 12.22 -11.33
CA LYS A 185 8.04 11.73 -11.86
C LYS A 185 8.95 11.35 -10.70
N ILE A 186 9.30 10.07 -10.61
CA ILE A 186 10.25 9.56 -9.62
C ILE A 186 11.44 9.02 -10.39
N ASP A 187 12.55 9.76 -10.34
CA ASP A 187 13.74 9.47 -11.12
C ASP A 187 13.42 9.34 -12.64
N GLU A 188 13.71 8.20 -13.25
CA GLU A 188 13.39 7.89 -14.64
C GLU A 188 11.91 7.51 -14.89
N TYR A 189 11.14 7.23 -13.83
CA TYR A 189 9.78 6.70 -13.93
C TYR A 189 8.73 7.81 -13.93
N GLU A 190 7.84 7.81 -14.93
CA GLU A 190 6.60 8.56 -14.90
C GLU A 190 5.47 7.65 -14.41
N LEU A 191 4.95 7.96 -13.24
CA LEU A 191 3.99 7.14 -12.50
C LEU A 191 2.70 7.93 -12.30
N GLN A 192 1.57 7.26 -12.44
CA GLN A 192 0.31 7.73 -11.90
C GLN A 192 0.05 7.02 -10.57
N MET A 193 0.00 7.79 -9.50
CA MET A 193 -0.34 7.30 -8.18
C MET A 193 -1.85 7.35 -8.00
N VAL A 194 -2.46 6.19 -7.76
CA VAL A 194 -3.91 6.07 -7.52
C VAL A 194 -4.12 5.88 -6.02
N VAL A 195 -4.96 6.72 -5.42
CA VAL A 195 -5.33 6.62 -4.00
C VAL A 195 -6.84 6.70 -3.86
N TRP A 196 -7.45 5.67 -3.27
CA TRP A 196 -8.87 5.65 -2.93
C TRP A 196 -9.10 6.07 -1.49
N ARG A 197 -10.25 6.70 -1.22
CA ARG A 197 -10.65 7.13 0.14
C ARG A 197 -12.00 6.55 0.53
N HIS A 198 -12.09 6.15 1.79
CA HIS A 198 -13.32 5.74 2.47
C HIS A 198 -13.58 6.68 3.65
N GLY A 199 -14.09 7.87 3.34
CA GLY A 199 -14.20 8.95 4.33
C GLY A 199 -12.81 9.39 4.77
N HIS A 200 -12.52 9.24 6.05
CA HIS A 200 -11.23 9.61 6.66
C HIS A 200 -10.18 8.50 6.63
N HIS A 201 -10.48 7.35 6.01
CA HIS A 201 -9.56 6.21 5.92
C HIS A 201 -9.06 6.05 4.49
N ILE A 202 -7.81 5.59 4.35
CA ILE A 202 -7.26 5.23 3.06
C ILE A 202 -7.85 3.87 2.61
N GLY A 203 -8.26 3.79 1.35
CA GLY A 203 -8.63 2.53 0.70
C GLY A 203 -7.43 1.90 0.01
N THR A 204 -7.65 1.30 -1.17
CA THR A 204 -6.53 0.81 -1.99
C THR A 204 -5.71 1.97 -2.55
N ALA A 205 -4.40 1.78 -2.61
CA ALA A 205 -3.45 2.70 -3.19
C ALA A 205 -2.34 1.93 -3.91
N TYR A 206 -1.97 2.37 -5.10
CA TYR A 206 -1.00 1.66 -5.94
C TYR A 206 -0.43 2.57 -7.02
N PRO A 207 0.78 2.28 -7.54
CA PRO A 207 1.32 2.99 -8.68
C PRO A 207 0.77 2.40 -9.98
N VAL A 208 0.71 3.22 -11.02
CA VAL A 208 0.52 2.81 -12.41
C VAL A 208 1.65 3.40 -13.21
N LEU A 209 2.48 2.53 -13.78
CA LEU A 209 3.61 2.96 -14.58
C LEU A 209 3.14 3.42 -15.96
N LEU A 210 3.32 4.71 -16.25
CA LEU A 210 2.91 5.33 -17.51
C LEU A 210 4.02 5.23 -18.55
N SER A 211 5.22 5.66 -18.17
CA SER A 211 6.39 5.68 -19.05
C SER A 211 7.68 5.63 -18.23
N THR A 212 8.78 5.32 -18.91
CA THR A 212 10.12 5.58 -18.39
C THR A 212 10.85 6.48 -19.35
N THR A 213 11.53 7.47 -18.81
CA THR A 213 12.42 8.34 -19.58
C THR A 213 13.63 7.49 -19.95
N SER A 214 13.74 7.11 -21.22
CA SER A 214 15.00 6.61 -21.75
C SER A 214 15.98 7.78 -21.78
N GLU A 215 17.18 7.62 -21.21
CA GLU A 215 18.34 8.37 -21.70
C GLU A 215 18.63 8.00 -23.16
#